data_AF-A0A8T9SAX5-F1
#
_entry.id   AF-A0A8T9SAX5-F1
#
_cell.length_a   1.000
_cell.length_b   1.000
_cell.length_c   1.000
_cell.angle_alpha   90.00
_cell.angle_beta   90.00
_cell.angle_gamma   90.00
#
_symmetry.space_group_name_H-M   'P 1'
#
loop_
_entity.id
_entity.type
_entity.pdbx_description
1 polymer ?
#
loop_
_entity_poly.entity_id
_entity_poly.type
_entity_poly.pdbx_seq_one_letter_code
_entity_poly.pdbx_strand_id
1 'polypeptide(L)' 'MKILTPALRLVLSAAGVCLLAGAFTPVLAQGPGSGGPTPGTPAAEVPIDGGASLLLAGGAAYGLKRLRDRKRPSAE' A
#
# COMPACT_ATOMS: atom_id res chain seq x y z
N MET A 1 -16.73 1.66 25.10
CA MET A 1 -16.42 1.48 23.66
C MET A 1 -16.10 2.78 22.90
N LYS A 2 -16.20 3.98 23.50
CA LYS A 2 -15.99 5.28 22.80
C LYS A 2 -14.51 5.67 22.58
N ILE A 3 -13.58 5.01 23.27
CA ILE A 3 -12.12 5.24 23.19
C ILE A 3 -11.45 4.33 22.14
N LEU A 4 -12.17 3.29 21.68
CA LEU A 4 -11.66 2.30 20.72
C LEU A 4 -11.51 2.89 19.31
N THR A 5 -12.39 3.83 18.94
CA THR A 5 -12.38 4.53 17.65
C THR A 5 -11.19 5.47 17.43
N PRO A 6 -10.77 6.33 18.38
CA PRO A 6 -9.56 7.14 18.20
C PRO A 6 -8.28 6.31 18.25
N ALA A 7 -8.21 5.29 19.13
CA ALA A 7 -7.06 4.40 19.22
C ALA A 7 -6.84 3.61 17.92
N LEU A 8 -7.92 3.07 17.34
CA LEU A 8 -7.85 2.35 16.06
C LEU A 8 -7.41 3.27 14.91
N ARG A 9 -7.87 4.51 14.88
CA ARG A 9 -7.44 5.51 13.87
C ARG A 9 -5.97 5.85 14.02
N LEU A 10 -5.48 6.04 15.25
CA LEU A 10 -4.07 6.30 15.52
C LEU A 10 -3.18 5.14 15.05
N VAL A 11 -3.58 3.90 15.34
CA VAL A 11 -2.84 2.70 14.93
C VAL A 11 -2.80 2.57 13.41
N LEU A 12 -3.93 2.77 12.72
CA LEU A 12 -4.00 2.77 11.25
C LEU A 12 -3.14 3.87 10.63
N SER A 13 -3.15 5.08 11.20
CA SER A 13 -2.31 6.19 10.74
C SER A 13 -0.82 5.91 10.96
N ALA A 14 -0.45 5.42 12.13
CA ALA A 14 0.94 5.06 12.45
C ALA A 14 1.45 3.92 11.56
N ALA A 15 0.64 2.89 11.31
CA ALA A 15 0.98 1.81 10.38
C ALA A 15 1.15 2.32 8.95
N GLY A 16 0.28 3.26 8.50
CA GLY A 16 0.42 3.91 7.20
C GLY A 16 1.71 4.73 7.09
N VAL A 17 2.07 5.48 8.13
CA VAL A 17 3.34 6.24 8.18
C VAL A 17 4.55 5.30 8.17
N CYS A 18 4.52 4.19 8.92
CA CYS A 18 5.60 3.20 8.90
C CYS A 18 5.75 2.50 7.54
N LEU A 19 4.64 2.17 6.86
CA LEU A 19 4.65 1.61 5.49
C LEU A 19 5.21 2.62 4.47
N LEU A 20 4.83 3.90 4.59
CA LEU A 20 5.36 4.96 3.74
C LEU A 20 6.84 5.22 4.04
N ALA A 21 7.26 5.21 5.30
CA ALA A 21 8.65 5.38 5.71
C ALA A 21 9.55 4.22 5.23
N GLY A 22 9.03 2.97 5.28
CA GLY A 22 9.73 1.78 4.76
C GLY A 22 9.81 1.73 3.22
N ALA A 23 8.98 2.50 2.52
CA ALA A 23 9.01 2.61 1.05
C ALA A 23 10.10 3.57 0.53
N PHE A 24 10.77 4.32 1.40
CA PHE A 24 11.89 5.20 1.04
C PHE A 24 13.25 4.47 1.04
N THR A 25 13.29 3.20 0.65
CA THR A 25 14.55 2.63 0.16
C THR A 25 14.96 3.41 -1.07
N PRO A 26 16.18 3.99 -1.13
CA PRO A 26 16.62 4.71 -2.30
C PRO A 26 16.56 3.75 -3.50
N VAL A 27 15.73 4.08 -4.48
CA VAL A 27 15.71 3.38 -5.77
C VAL A 27 16.90 3.93 -6.54
N LEU A 28 18.06 3.28 -6.37
CA LEU A 28 19.22 3.57 -7.18
C LEU A 28 18.87 3.16 -8.62
N ALA A 29 19.02 4.09 -9.55
CA ALA A 29 18.97 3.75 -10.96
C ALA A 29 20.01 2.65 -11.23
N GLN A 30 19.60 1.65 -12.00
CA GLN A 30 20.49 0.58 -12.44
C GLN A 30 21.65 1.21 -13.23
N GLY A 31 22.87 1.12 -12.68
CA GLY A 31 24.09 1.54 -13.36
C GLY A 31 24.29 0.79 -14.68
N PRO A 32 25.18 1.26 -15.58
CA PRO A 32 25.40 0.62 -16.86
C PRO A 32 25.64 -0.89 -16.70
N GLY A 33 24.80 -1.71 -17.35
CA GLY A 33 24.88 -3.17 -17.28
C GLY A 33 23.97 -3.86 -16.25
N SER A 34 23.14 -3.14 -15.49
CA SER A 34 22.25 -3.76 -14.49
C SER A 34 20.77 -3.88 -14.89
N GLY A 35 20.39 -3.37 -16.08
CA GLY A 35 19.02 -3.26 -16.59
C GLY A 35 18.23 -4.55 -16.88
N GLY A 36 18.90 -5.71 -16.95
CA GLY A 36 18.26 -6.94 -17.40
C GLY A 36 19.17 -8.15 -17.25
N PRO A 37 18.61 -9.37 -17.37
CA PRO A 37 19.40 -10.59 -17.27
C PRO A 37 20.53 -10.55 -18.31
N THR A 38 21.76 -10.74 -17.85
CA THR A 38 22.88 -10.99 -18.75
C THR A 38 22.73 -12.39 -19.35
N PRO A 39 23.10 -12.63 -20.62
CA PRO A 39 23.05 -13.97 -21.17
C PRO A 39 23.80 -14.97 -20.27
N GLY A 40 23.09 -15.93 -19.70
CA GLY A 40 23.65 -16.94 -18.78
C GLY A 40 23.44 -16.69 -17.28
N THR A 41 22.83 -15.58 -16.84
CA THR A 41 22.41 -15.40 -15.44
C THR A 41 20.91 -15.68 -15.27
N PRO A 42 20.49 -16.47 -14.26
CA PRO A 42 19.08 -16.58 -13.91
C PRO A 42 18.54 -15.19 -13.58
N ALA A 43 17.44 -14.80 -14.23
CA ALA A 43 16.77 -13.56 -13.90
C ALA A 43 16.36 -13.59 -12.42
N ALA A 44 16.66 -12.52 -11.68
CA ALA A 44 16.13 -12.36 -10.34
C ALA A 44 14.61 -12.28 -10.44
N GLU A 45 13.92 -13.24 -9.82
CA GLU A 45 12.46 -13.30 -9.77
C GLU A 45 11.96 -12.24 -8.78
N VAL A 46 11.99 -10.98 -9.20
CA VAL A 46 11.47 -9.86 -8.41
C VAL A 46 9.94 -9.96 -8.44
N PRO A 47 9.25 -10.08 -7.29
CA PRO A 47 7.80 -10.21 -7.26
C PRO A 47 7.12 -8.93 -7.80
N ILE A 48 6.60 -8.98 -9.02
CA ILE A 48 5.93 -7.85 -9.68
C ILE A 48 4.54 -7.59 -9.07
N ASP A 49 3.94 -8.60 -8.45
CA ASP A 49 2.52 -8.57 -8.07
C ASP A 49 2.23 -7.93 -6.70
N GLY A 50 3.27 -7.55 -5.95
CA GLY A 50 3.11 -6.91 -4.64
C GLY A 50 2.37 -5.57 -4.73
N GLY A 51 2.66 -4.78 -5.77
CA GLY A 51 2.00 -3.50 -6.01
C GLY A 51 0.54 -3.66 -6.47
N ALA A 52 0.27 -4.63 -7.34
CA ALA A 52 -1.08 -4.91 -7.83
C ALA A 52 -2.02 -5.34 -6.69
N SER A 53 -1.54 -6.21 -5.79
CA SER A 53 -2.30 -6.67 -4.63
C SER A 53 -2.62 -5.51 -3.66
N LEU A 54 -1.68 -4.58 -3.44
CA LEU A 54 -1.91 -3.38 -2.64
C LEU A 54 -2.94 -2.42 -3.26
N LEU A 55 -2.86 -2.18 -4.57
CA LEU A 55 -3.85 -1.35 -5.28
C LEU A 55 -5.24 -1.97 -5.23
N LEU A 56 -5.35 -3.29 -5.41
CA LEU A 56 -6.61 -4.01 -5.30
C LEU A 56 -7.21 -3.89 -3.90
N ALA A 57 -6.41 -4.13 -2.85
CA ALA A 57 -6.86 -4.01 -1.47
C ALA A 57 -7.32 -2.57 -1.14
N GLY A 58 -6.53 -1.56 -1.55
CA GLY A 58 -6.86 -0.14 -1.35
C GLY A 58 -8.15 0.28 -2.07
N GLY A 59 -8.31 -0.14 -3.33
CA GLY A 59 -9.50 0.13 -4.13
C GLY A 59 -10.77 -0.48 -3.53
N ALA A 60 -10.70 -1.76 -3.11
CA ALA A 60 -11.83 -2.43 -2.46
C ALA A 60 -12.23 -1.76 -1.13
N ALA A 61 -11.24 -1.43 -0.29
CA ALA A 61 -11.48 -0.75 0.98
C ALA A 61 -12.12 0.65 0.77
N TYR A 62 -11.63 1.43 -0.20
CA TYR A 62 -12.19 2.74 -0.53
C TYR A 62 -13.61 2.64 -1.08
N GLY A 63 -13.88 1.68 -1.97
CA GLY A 63 -15.21 1.44 -2.53
C GLY A 63 -16.24 1.12 -1.45
N LEU A 64 -15.92 0.20 -0.54
CA LEU A 64 -16.77 -0.15 0.60
C LEU A 64 -17.03 1.05 1.52
N LYS A 65 -16.00 1.86 1.81
CA LYS A 65 -16.14 3.09 2.61
C LYS A 65 -17.13 4.05 1.95
N ARG A 66 -17.00 4.29 0.64
CA ARG A 66 -17.88 5.22 -0.09
C ARG A 66 -19.33 4.77 -0.11
N LEU A 67 -19.58 3.47 -0.27
CA LEU A 67 -20.93 2.90 -0.21
C LEU A 67 -21.55 3.07 1.18
N ARG A 68 -20.77 2.88 2.26
CA ARG A 68 -21.24 3.09 3.63
C ARG A 68 -21.56 4.55 3.92
N ASP A 69 -20.73 5.47 3.46
CA ASP A 69 -20.93 6.91 3.70
C ASP A 69 -22.20 7.43 3.01
N ARG A 70 -22.57 6.88 1.83
CA ARG A 70 -23.84 7.19 1.14
C ARG A 70 -25.08 6.67 1.88
N LYS A 71 -24.93 5.62 2.69
CA LYS A 71 -26.03 5.04 3.48
C LYS A 71 -26.20 5.69 4.84
N ARG A 72 -25.31 6.61 5.25
CA ARG A 72 -25.51 7.36 6.50
C ARG A 72 -26.67 8.32 6.27
N PRO A 73 -27.79 8.18 6.99
CA PRO A 73 -28.84 9.18 6.97
C PRO A 73 -28.23 10.52 7.40
N SER A 74 -28.67 11.61 6.78
CA SER A 74 -28.40 12.94 7.30
C SER A 74 -28.83 12.95 8.76
N ALA A 75 -27.87 13.08 9.68
CA ALA A 75 -28.19 13.37 11.07
C ALA A 75 -28.68 14.81 11.08
N GLU A 76 -30.00 14.97 11.19
CA GLU A 76 -30.62 16.20 11.65
C GLU A 76 -30.26 16.44 13.12
#